data_AF-A0A1V5PHR2-F1
#
_entry.id   AF-A0A1V5PHR2-F1
#
_cell.length_a   1.000
_cell.length_b   1.000
_cell.length_c   1.000
_cell.angle_alpha   90.00
_cell.angle_beta   90.00
_cell.angle_gamma   90.00
#
_symmetry.space_group_name_H-M   'P 1'
#
loop_
_entity.id
_entity.type
_entity.pdbx_description
1 polymer ?
#
loop_
_entity_poly.entity_id
_entity_poly.type
_entity_poly.pdbx_seq_one_letter_code
_entity_poly.pdbx_strand_id
1 'polypeptide(L)'
;MFKIDGKSYDSEKSGFTLSEVVIGVFLLGLVLVTITGVFVGGLSGAKKAQKKILAINLAEAMVDSIMLMKYTDVDLSSSPYDGTLSTPTAQTDDDGNGIIFPPSPYPQEKAGGGIARYKIEIKEYGTVAMIKEVTVTVSIEEAGGQGKTEVKLTSYKAQ
;
A
#
# COMPACT_ATOMS: atom_id res chain seq x y z
N MET A 1 42.33 52.23 3.07
CA MET A 1 41.71 53.54 2.81
C MET A 1 42.00 53.90 1.35
N PHE A 2 41.04 53.71 0.45
CA PHE A 2 41.17 54.13 -0.95
C PHE A 2 40.54 55.53 -1.09
N LYS A 3 41.31 56.52 -1.57
CA LYS A 3 40.82 57.88 -1.87
C LYS A 3 40.72 58.01 -3.39
N ILE A 4 39.52 58.26 -3.89
CA ILE A 4 39.29 58.77 -5.25
C ILE A 4 38.54 60.10 -5.06
N ASP A 5 39.11 61.16 -5.61
CA ASP A 5 38.49 62.49 -5.73
C ASP A 5 38.04 63.17 -4.41
N GLY A 6 38.91 63.14 -3.38
CA GLY A 6 38.76 63.95 -2.17
C GLY A 6 37.59 63.59 -1.24
N LYS A 7 36.69 62.67 -1.65
CA LYS A 7 35.60 62.15 -0.82
C LYS A 7 36.05 60.88 -0.10
N SER A 8 35.99 60.91 1.24
CA SER A 8 36.17 59.73 2.07
C SER A 8 34.92 58.87 1.98
N TYR A 9 35.01 57.72 1.32
CA TYR A 9 33.96 56.70 1.35
C TYR A 9 34.24 55.79 2.54
N ASP A 10 33.61 56.09 3.66
CA ASP A 10 33.61 55.18 4.79
C ASP A 10 32.67 54.02 4.44
N SER A 11 33.22 52.83 4.28
CA SER A 11 32.43 51.61 4.13
C SER A 11 31.79 51.35 5.51
N GLU A 12 30.60 51.90 5.75
CA GLU A 12 29.83 51.61 6.95
C GLU A 12 29.70 50.09 7.10
N LYS A 13 30.44 49.52 8.05
CA LYS A 13 30.26 48.13 8.47
C LYS A 13 28.98 48.08 9.29
N SER A 14 27.84 47.97 8.62
CA SER A 14 26.56 47.66 9.24
C SER A 14 26.64 46.23 9.79
N GLY A 15 26.70 46.11 11.12
CA GLY A 15 26.60 44.84 11.84
C GLY A 15 25.14 44.59 12.24
N PHE A 16 24.74 43.33 12.31
CA PHE A 16 23.42 42.96 12.81
C PHE A 16 23.30 43.29 14.29
N THR A 17 22.15 43.84 14.68
CA THR A 17 21.81 44.00 16.08
C THR A 17 21.48 42.64 16.71
N LEU A 18 21.74 42.48 18.01
CA LEU A 18 21.41 41.25 18.74
C LEU A 18 19.92 40.89 18.58
N SER A 19 19.04 41.89 18.61
CA SER A 19 17.60 41.74 18.42
C SER A 19 17.23 41.19 17.05
N GLU A 20 17.85 41.67 15.96
CA GLU A 20 17.60 41.16 14.62
C GLU A 20 18.04 39.70 14.46
N VAL A 21 19.18 39.33 15.06
CA VAL A 21 19.64 37.94 15.05
C VAL A 21 18.66 37.04 15.79
N VAL A 22 18.18 37.45 16.96
CA VAL A 22 17.21 36.67 17.74
C VAL A 22 15.90 36.49 16.98
N ILE A 23 15.37 37.55 16.36
CA ILE A 23 14.15 37.49 15.55
C ILE A 23 14.37 36.60 14.32
N GLY A 24 15.51 36.72 13.64
CA GLY A 24 15.86 35.91 12.48
C GLY A 24 15.92 34.42 12.79
N VAL A 25 16.56 34.04 13.91
CA VAL A 25 16.63 32.64 14.36
C VAL A 25 15.24 32.12 14.76
N PHE A 26 14.42 32.95 15.41
CA PHE A 26 13.05 32.59 15.78
C PHE A 26 12.19 32.28 14.53
N LEU A 27 12.24 33.16 13.53
CA LEU A 27 11.52 32.96 12.27
C LEU A 27 12.02 31.73 11.51
N LEU A 28 13.34 31.53 11.47
CA LEU A 28 13.93 30.33 10.85
C LEU A 28 13.45 29.04 11.54
N GLY A 29 13.37 29.03 12.86
CA GLY A 29 12.85 27.90 13.63
C GLY A 29 11.41 27.56 13.28
N LEU A 30 10.55 28.58 13.17
CA LEU A 30 9.14 28.39 12.78
C LEU A 30 9.03 27.81 11.35
N VAL A 31 9.81 28.33 10.42
CA VAL A 31 9.87 27.81 9.04
C VAL A 31 10.33 26.35 9.03
N LEU A 32 11.34 25.97 9.80
CA LEU A 32 11.80 24.58 9.86
C LEU A 32 10.75 23.64 10.45
N VAL A 33 10.04 24.04 11.51
CA VAL A 33 8.99 23.22 12.13
C VAL A 33 7.83 23.00 11.16
N THR A 34 7.39 24.04 10.47
CA THR A 34 6.29 23.94 9.49
C THR A 34 6.64 23.05 8.32
N ILE A 35 7.84 23.22 7.73
CA ILE A 35 8.32 22.38 6.64
C ILE A 35 8.41 20.91 7.07
N THR A 36 8.99 20.65 8.25
CA THR A 36 9.12 19.29 8.77
C THR A 36 7.75 18.63 8.97
N GLY A 37 6.78 19.36 9.52
CA GLY A 37 5.41 18.87 9.71
C GLY A 37 4.75 18.45 8.39
N VAL A 38 4.88 19.27 7.34
CA VAL A 38 4.34 18.97 6.01
C VAL A 38 5.00 17.71 5.42
N PHE A 39 6.32 17.56 5.55
CA PHE A 39 7.03 16.38 5.05
C PHE A 39 6.64 15.10 5.77
N VAL A 40 6.49 15.14 7.11
CA VAL A 40 6.05 13.98 7.88
C VAL A 40 4.64 13.54 7.47
N GLY A 41 3.72 14.50 7.31
CA GLY A 41 2.37 14.23 6.82
C GLY A 41 2.37 13.64 5.41
N GLY A 42 3.15 14.24 4.50
CA GLY A 42 3.29 13.77 3.12
C GLY A 42 3.85 12.35 3.02
N LEU A 43 4.91 12.05 3.78
CA LEU A 43 5.52 10.71 3.81
C LEU A 43 4.55 9.64 4.33
N SER A 44 3.78 9.97 5.38
CA SER A 44 2.76 9.07 5.91
C SER A 44 1.65 8.78 4.89
N GLY A 45 1.16 9.83 4.21
CA GLY A 45 0.19 9.71 3.13
C GLY A 45 0.69 8.86 1.97
N ALA A 46 1.93 9.08 1.54
CA ALA A 46 2.57 8.31 0.46
C ALA A 46 2.70 6.82 0.80
N LYS A 47 3.14 6.49 2.02
CA LYS A 47 3.21 5.09 2.49
C LYS A 47 1.83 4.42 2.50
N LYS A 48 0.79 5.12 2.95
CA LYS A 48 -0.59 4.61 2.93
C LYS A 48 -1.08 4.37 1.50
N ALA A 49 -0.78 5.28 0.57
CA ALA A 49 -1.13 5.13 -0.83
C ALA A 49 -0.42 3.94 -1.48
N GLN A 50 0.90 3.79 -1.24
CA GLN A 50 1.69 2.67 -1.76
C GLN A 50 1.15 1.32 -1.27
N LYS A 51 0.77 1.22 0.01
CA LYS A 51 0.12 0.01 0.56
C LYS A 51 -1.20 -0.32 -0.13
N LYS A 52 -2.03 0.71 -0.38
CA LYS A 52 -3.30 0.53 -1.07
C LYS A 52 -3.10 0.04 -2.50
N ILE A 53 -2.13 0.61 -3.24
CA ILE A 53 -1.78 0.16 -4.60
C ILE A 53 -1.32 -1.30 -4.56
N LEU A 54 -0.45 -1.65 -3.62
CA LEU A 54 0.02 -3.03 -3.48
C LEU A 54 -1.14 -4.00 -3.15
N ALA A 55 -2.05 -3.63 -2.26
CA ALA A 55 -3.24 -4.43 -1.95
C ALA A 55 -4.17 -4.61 -3.17
N ILE A 56 -4.33 -3.56 -3.98
CA ILE A 56 -5.10 -3.63 -5.24
C ILE A 56 -4.42 -4.61 -6.21
N ASN A 57 -3.12 -4.46 -6.47
CA ASN A 57 -2.40 -5.32 -7.41
C ASN A 57 -2.44 -6.80 -6.99
N LEU A 58 -2.31 -7.08 -5.68
CA LEU A 58 -2.45 -8.45 -5.15
C LEU A 58 -3.86 -8.98 -5.33
N ALA A 59 -4.88 -8.14 -5.07
CA ALA A 59 -6.27 -8.53 -5.26
C ALA A 59 -6.58 -8.78 -6.75
N GLU A 60 -6.08 -7.94 -7.67
CA GLU A 60 -6.22 -8.10 -9.12
C GLU A 60 -5.55 -9.38 -9.61
N ALA A 61 -4.29 -9.62 -9.24
CA ALA A 61 -3.58 -10.84 -9.62
C ALA A 61 -4.29 -12.12 -9.13
N MET A 62 -4.85 -12.08 -7.92
CA MET A 62 -5.63 -13.19 -7.35
C MET A 62 -6.96 -13.40 -8.08
N VAL A 63 -7.70 -12.32 -8.35
CA VAL A 63 -8.96 -12.36 -9.11
C VAL A 63 -8.72 -12.92 -10.51
N ASP A 64 -7.70 -12.43 -11.22
CA ASP A 64 -7.36 -12.87 -12.57
C ASP A 64 -6.97 -14.34 -12.58
N SER A 65 -6.19 -14.78 -11.59
CA SER A 65 -5.81 -16.19 -11.44
C SER A 65 -7.04 -17.08 -11.23
N ILE A 66 -7.99 -16.67 -10.38
CA ILE A 66 -9.22 -17.42 -10.12
C ILE A 66 -10.14 -17.41 -11.34
N MET A 67 -10.26 -16.29 -12.06
CA MET A 67 -11.10 -16.17 -13.25
C MET A 67 -10.66 -17.05 -14.44
N LEU A 68 -9.41 -17.53 -14.41
CA LEU A 68 -8.85 -18.50 -15.35
C LEU A 68 -9.08 -19.96 -14.92
N MET A 69 -9.45 -20.22 -13.66
CA MET A 69 -9.72 -21.56 -13.13
C MET A 69 -11.09 -22.09 -13.58
N LYS A 70 -11.20 -23.42 -13.63
CA LYS A 70 -12.47 -24.13 -13.76
C LYS A 70 -13.07 -24.40 -12.38
N TYR A 71 -14.36 -24.69 -12.31
CA TYR A 71 -15.00 -25.05 -11.03
C TYR A 71 -14.46 -26.35 -10.41
N THR A 72 -13.92 -27.26 -11.21
CA THR A 72 -13.31 -28.51 -10.74
C THR A 72 -12.04 -28.26 -9.94
N ASP A 73 -11.39 -27.12 -10.16
CA ASP A 73 -10.08 -26.80 -9.61
C ASP A 73 -10.22 -25.95 -8.32
N VAL A 74 -11.47 -25.67 -7.93
CA VAL A 74 -11.81 -24.87 -6.76
C VAL A 74 -12.59 -25.73 -5.78
N ASP A 75 -12.07 -25.88 -4.58
CA ASP A 75 -12.85 -26.45 -3.48
C ASP A 75 -13.93 -25.48 -3.01
N LEU A 76 -15.18 -25.83 -3.30
CA LEU A 76 -16.35 -25.06 -2.90
C LEU A 76 -16.76 -25.31 -1.45
N SER A 77 -16.29 -26.41 -0.84
CA SER A 77 -16.61 -26.73 0.56
C SER A 77 -15.89 -25.79 1.55
N SER A 78 -14.84 -25.11 1.10
CA SER A 78 -14.09 -24.12 1.86
C SER A 78 -14.44 -22.67 1.51
N SER A 79 -15.52 -22.40 0.74
CA SER A 79 -16.00 -21.04 0.43
C SER A 79 -16.92 -20.49 1.54
N PRO A 80 -16.67 -19.29 2.10
CA PRO A 80 -15.58 -18.38 1.75
C PRO A 80 -14.24 -18.85 2.32
N TYR A 81 -13.22 -18.88 1.47
CA TYR A 81 -11.86 -19.15 1.87
C TYR A 81 -11.36 -17.99 2.74
N ASP A 82 -10.73 -18.28 3.88
CA ASP A 82 -10.26 -17.25 4.82
C ASP A 82 -8.82 -17.51 5.27
N GLY A 83 -7.87 -16.73 4.72
CA GLY A 83 -6.43 -16.79 5.03
C GLY A 83 -6.04 -16.22 6.40
N THR A 84 -7.02 -15.82 7.22
CA THR A 84 -6.82 -15.56 8.65
C THR A 84 -6.85 -16.84 9.49
N LEU A 85 -7.49 -17.90 8.98
CA LEU A 85 -7.51 -19.22 9.62
C LEU A 85 -6.21 -19.97 9.32
N SER A 86 -5.86 -20.95 10.17
CA SER A 86 -4.68 -21.81 10.02
C SER A 86 -4.50 -22.20 8.55
N THR A 87 -3.26 -22.07 8.04
CA THR A 87 -2.87 -22.34 6.65
C THR A 87 -3.81 -23.35 5.99
N PRO A 88 -4.48 -23.03 4.88
CA PRO A 88 -5.22 -24.05 4.16
C PRO A 88 -4.25 -25.19 3.91
N THR A 89 -4.62 -26.38 4.39
CA THR A 89 -4.03 -27.61 3.90
C THR A 89 -4.12 -27.49 2.40
N ALA A 90 -2.99 -27.35 1.71
CA ALA A 90 -2.93 -27.20 0.26
C ALA A 90 -3.92 -28.18 -0.35
N GLN A 91 -4.97 -27.67 -0.99
CA GLN A 91 -5.97 -28.55 -1.55
C GLN A 91 -5.41 -29.09 -2.85
N THR A 92 -5.39 -30.41 -2.93
CA THR A 92 -5.01 -31.14 -4.11
C THR A 92 -5.92 -30.72 -5.25
N ASP A 93 -5.36 -30.59 -6.45
CA ASP A 93 -6.21 -30.57 -7.64
C ASP A 93 -7.02 -31.88 -7.67
N ASP A 94 -8.26 -31.81 -8.12
CA ASP A 94 -9.09 -33.01 -8.34
C ASP A 94 -8.93 -33.54 -9.78
N ASP A 95 -8.29 -32.76 -10.67
CA ASP A 95 -8.24 -33.02 -12.11
C ASP A 95 -6.83 -33.32 -12.68
N GLY A 96 -5.81 -33.40 -11.82
CA GLY A 96 -4.43 -33.75 -12.14
C GLY A 96 -3.63 -32.68 -12.87
N ASN A 97 -4.14 -31.44 -12.97
CA ASN A 97 -3.57 -30.39 -13.82
C ASN A 97 -2.52 -29.49 -13.14
N GLY A 98 -2.28 -29.67 -11.83
CA GLY A 98 -1.36 -28.91 -11.00
C GLY A 98 -1.88 -27.54 -10.53
N ILE A 99 -3.14 -27.17 -10.81
CA ILE A 99 -3.77 -25.91 -10.43
C ILE A 99 -4.39 -26.09 -9.03
N ILE A 100 -3.84 -25.38 -8.05
CA ILE A 100 -4.24 -25.47 -6.64
C ILE A 100 -5.00 -24.20 -6.22
N PHE A 101 -6.12 -24.38 -5.53
CA PHE A 101 -6.87 -23.30 -4.88
C PHE A 101 -6.49 -23.17 -3.40
N PRO A 102 -6.25 -21.95 -2.87
CA PRO A 102 -6.12 -20.69 -3.60
C PRO A 102 -4.80 -20.62 -4.41
N PRO A 103 -4.77 -19.90 -5.56
CA PRO A 103 -3.58 -19.81 -6.38
C PRO A 103 -2.42 -19.08 -5.69
N SER A 104 -1.20 -19.41 -6.10
CA SER A 104 0.00 -18.68 -5.68
C SER A 104 -0.02 -17.22 -6.17
N PRO A 105 0.44 -16.24 -5.38
CA PRO A 105 1.09 -16.38 -4.07
C PRO A 105 0.13 -16.84 -2.95
N TYR A 106 0.53 -17.91 -2.25
CA TYR A 106 -0.21 -18.50 -1.12
C TYR A 106 -0.51 -17.43 -0.06
N PRO A 107 -1.56 -17.60 0.75
CA PRO A 107 -2.39 -16.52 1.28
C PRO A 107 -1.78 -15.74 2.46
N GLN A 108 -0.47 -15.78 2.60
CA GLN A 108 0.35 -15.00 3.50
C GLN A 108 1.64 -14.60 2.78
N GLU A 109 1.60 -13.53 2.01
CA GLU A 109 2.82 -12.97 1.42
C GLU A 109 3.35 -11.85 2.32
N LYS A 110 4.66 -11.84 2.56
CA LYS A 110 5.32 -10.70 3.18
C LYS A 110 5.32 -9.55 2.19
N ALA A 111 4.39 -8.62 2.33
CA ALA A 111 4.25 -7.52 1.39
C ALA A 111 4.21 -6.18 2.13
N GLY A 112 5.03 -5.23 1.70
CA GLY A 112 5.06 -3.87 2.25
C GLY A 112 5.39 -3.75 3.75
N GLY A 113 6.07 -4.75 4.34
CA GLY A 113 6.40 -4.78 5.78
C GLY A 113 5.34 -5.43 6.68
N GLY A 114 4.27 -5.98 6.10
CA GLY A 114 3.21 -6.72 6.79
C GLY A 114 2.95 -8.11 6.20
N ILE A 115 1.94 -8.79 6.74
CA ILE A 115 1.42 -10.06 6.19
C ILE A 115 0.14 -9.72 5.42
N ALA A 116 0.14 -9.99 4.10
CA ALA A 116 -1.05 -9.89 3.27
C ALA A 116 -1.88 -11.18 3.40
N ARG A 117 -3.13 -11.06 3.84
CA ARG A 117 -4.10 -12.16 3.99
C ARG A 117 -5.23 -12.01 2.99
N TYR A 118 -5.71 -13.13 2.45
CA TYR A 118 -6.76 -13.16 1.44
C TYR A 118 -8.02 -13.81 1.99
N LYS A 119 -9.18 -13.26 1.63
CA LYS A 119 -10.49 -13.90 1.80
C LYS A 119 -11.18 -13.96 0.45
N ILE A 120 -11.53 -15.17 0.00
CA ILE A 120 -12.07 -15.41 -1.35
C ILE A 120 -13.47 -15.97 -1.22
N GLU A 121 -14.43 -15.39 -1.93
CA GLU A 121 -15.82 -15.81 -1.97
C GLU A 121 -16.24 -15.97 -3.43
N ILE A 122 -16.72 -17.15 -3.80
CA ILE A 122 -17.23 -17.46 -5.14
C ILE A 122 -18.76 -17.53 -5.06
N LYS A 123 -19.44 -16.70 -5.84
CA LYS A 123 -20.89 -16.48 -5.69
C LYS A 123 -21.75 -17.04 -6.81
N GLU A 124 -21.24 -17.12 -8.05
CA GLU A 124 -22.08 -17.51 -9.16
C GLU A 124 -21.38 -18.45 -10.15
N TYR A 125 -22.19 -19.41 -10.65
CA TYR A 125 -21.77 -20.43 -11.60
C TYR A 125 -22.15 -20.09 -13.04
N GLY A 126 -21.20 -20.08 -13.99
CA GLY A 126 -21.45 -19.91 -15.42
C GLY A 126 -21.76 -21.24 -16.12
N THR A 127 -22.39 -21.17 -17.30
CA THR A 127 -22.94 -22.31 -18.05
C THR A 127 -21.89 -23.31 -18.59
N VAL A 128 -20.59 -22.98 -18.56
CA VAL A 128 -19.50 -23.76 -19.17
C VAL A 128 -18.35 -24.02 -18.18
N ALA A 129 -18.68 -24.39 -16.96
CA ALA A 129 -17.71 -24.74 -15.93
C ALA A 129 -16.69 -23.63 -15.52
N MET A 130 -16.98 -22.36 -15.84
CA MET A 130 -16.12 -21.19 -15.57
C MET A 130 -16.73 -20.21 -14.58
N ILE A 131 -15.94 -19.76 -13.60
CA ILE A 131 -16.31 -18.80 -12.53
C ILE A 131 -16.98 -17.54 -13.10
N LYS A 132 -18.19 -17.21 -12.64
CA LYS A 132 -18.98 -16.05 -13.09
C LYS A 132 -18.81 -14.85 -12.18
N GLU A 133 -18.79 -15.06 -10.87
CA GLU A 133 -18.54 -14.01 -9.87
C GLU A 133 -17.55 -14.49 -8.82
N VAL A 134 -16.46 -13.73 -8.65
CA VAL A 134 -15.50 -13.90 -7.55
C VAL A 134 -15.35 -12.58 -6.80
N THR A 135 -15.33 -12.67 -5.48
CA THR A 135 -14.97 -11.56 -4.59
C THR A 135 -13.71 -11.93 -3.83
N VAL A 136 -12.65 -11.13 -4.00
CA VAL A 136 -11.39 -11.27 -3.28
C VAL A 136 -11.22 -10.06 -2.36
N THR A 137 -11.00 -10.33 -1.08
CA THR A 137 -10.68 -9.33 -0.07
C THR A 137 -9.24 -9.54 0.39
N VAL A 138 -8.41 -8.51 0.25
CA VAL A 138 -7.01 -8.51 0.70
C VAL A 138 -6.90 -7.63 1.93
N SER A 139 -6.36 -8.18 3.01
CA SER A 139 -6.08 -7.49 4.26
C SER A 139 -4.57 -7.51 4.52
N ILE A 140 -3.94 -6.33 4.53
CA ILE A 140 -2.53 -6.20 4.91
C ILE A 140 -2.48 -5.73 6.36
N GLU A 141 -1.94 -6.58 7.22
CA GLU A 141 -1.69 -6.28 8.64
C GLU A 141 -0.20 -6.05 8.88
N GLU A 142 0.15 -4.91 9.47
CA GLU A 142 1.53 -4.62 9.87
C GLU A 142 1.91 -5.34 11.16
N ALA A 143 3.19 -5.74 11.24
CA ALA A 143 3.78 -6.17 12.50
C ALA A 143 3.69 -5.02 13.52
N GLY A 144 2.99 -5.25 14.64
CA GLY A 144 2.84 -4.27 15.72
C GLY A 144 1.52 -3.48 15.74
N GLY A 145 0.51 -3.86 14.94
CA GLY A 145 -0.87 -3.34 15.10
C GLY A 145 -1.10 -1.92 14.55
N GLN A 146 -0.21 -1.40 13.72
CA GLN A 146 -0.23 0.00 13.22
C GLN A 146 -1.24 0.30 12.09
N GLY A 147 -2.21 -0.57 11.87
CA GLY A 147 -3.35 -0.32 10.98
C GLY A 147 -3.62 -1.46 10.01
N LYS A 148 -4.91 -1.67 9.74
CA LYS A 148 -5.40 -2.65 8.77
C LYS A 148 -5.74 -1.93 7.47
N THR A 149 -5.13 -2.35 6.35
CA THR A 149 -5.56 -1.91 5.02
C THR A 149 -6.35 -3.04 4.38
N GLU A 150 -7.61 -2.79 4.08
CA GLU A 150 -8.52 -3.78 3.48
C GLU A 150 -8.97 -3.28 2.10
N VAL A 151 -8.81 -4.13 1.09
CA VAL A 151 -9.27 -3.88 -0.28
C VAL A 151 -10.17 -5.04 -0.68
N LYS A 152 -11.37 -4.73 -1.17
CA LYS A 152 -12.33 -5.70 -1.69
C LYS A 152 -12.50 -5.46 -3.18
N LEU A 153 -12.17 -6.46 -3.99
CA LEU A 153 -12.44 -6.48 -5.42
C LEU A 153 -13.47 -7.55 -5.72
N THR A 154 -14.45 -7.20 -6.56
CA THR A 154 -15.42 -8.13 -7.11
C THR A 154 -15.32 -8.05 -8.63
N SER A 155 -15.17 -9.20 -9.28
CA SER A 155 -15.08 -9.29 -10.74
C SER A 155 -16.16 -10.21 -11.29
N TYR A 156 -16.59 -9.88 -12.50
CA TYR A 156 -17.67 -10.53 -13.24
C TYR A 156 -17.19 -10.94 -14.62
N LYS A 157 -17.47 -12.18 -15.02
CA LYS A 157 -17.24 -12.62 -16.40
C LYS A 157 -18.54 -12.42 -17.20
N ALA A 158 -18.53 -11.48 -18.15
CA ALA A 158 -19.62 -11.34 -19.10
C ALA A 158 -19.59 -12.52 -20.08
N GLN A 159 -20.75 -13.16 -20.29
CA GLN A 159 -20.95 -14.20 -21.30
C GLN A 159 -21.28 -13.60 -22.66
#